data_AF-V4M2Z8-F1
#
_entry.id   AF-V4M2Z8-F1
#
_cell.length_a   1.000
_cell.length_b   1.000
_cell.length_c   1.000
_cell.angle_alpha   90.00
_cell.angle_beta   90.00
_cell.angle_gamma   90.00
#
_symmetry.space_group_name_H-M   'P 1'
#
loop_
_entity.id
_entity.type
_entity.pdbx_description
1 polymer ?
#
loop_
_entity_poly.entity_id
_entity_poly.type
_entity_poly.pdbx_seq_one_letter_code
_entity_poly.pdbx_strand_id
1 'polypeptide(L)'
;MTKGNSLKFDIPRFNGKGNFGLWQSRVKDLLTQQGMKKALLEKKPDKIKQDDWDDMQDQAVSTIRFCLSDDITNQLEKMYMSKSLSSKLYLKQKLFGLKMVESGDLIAHINNFNQIIGDLTRVDMKIEDEDKAMILLCSLPPQYETLVTAIAVDKTTISLET
;
A
#
# COMPACT_ATOMS: atom_id res chain seq x y z
N MET A 1 39.53 16.52 26.54
CA MET A 1 38.15 16.46 27.04
C MET A 1 37.39 17.67 26.51
N THR A 2 36.62 17.52 25.44
CA THR A 2 35.69 18.55 24.95
C THR A 2 34.28 18.02 25.18
N LYS A 3 33.65 18.49 26.27
CA LYS A 3 32.20 18.33 26.48
C LYS A 3 31.50 19.19 25.44
N GLY A 4 31.17 18.60 24.30
CA GLY A 4 30.23 19.20 23.36
C GLY A 4 28.86 19.20 24.01
N ASN A 5 28.35 20.38 24.38
CA ASN A 5 26.97 20.57 24.79
C ASN A 5 26.06 20.00 23.69
N SER A 6 25.43 18.86 23.95
CA SER A 6 24.32 18.37 23.14
C SER A 6 23.14 19.30 23.39
N LEU A 7 23.00 20.32 22.54
CA LEU A 7 21.75 21.05 22.42
C LEU A 7 20.67 20.02 22.07
N LYS A 8 19.90 19.60 23.07
CA LYS A 8 18.66 18.83 22.87
C LYS A 8 17.66 19.78 22.22
N PHE A 9 17.65 19.81 20.90
CA PHE A 9 16.57 20.43 20.16
C PHE A 9 15.33 19.58 20.37
N ASP A 10 14.40 20.10 21.17
CA ASP A 10 13.09 19.49 21.32
C ASP A 10 12.28 19.82 20.06
N ILE A 11 12.38 18.94 19.05
CA ILE A 11 11.57 19.03 17.84
C ILE A 11 10.20 18.47 18.20
N PRO A 12 9.13 19.29 18.15
CA PRO A 12 7.79 18.80 18.40
C PRO A 12 7.46 17.65 17.44
N ARG A 13 6.87 16.58 17.97
CA ARG A 13 6.42 15.46 17.16
C ARG A 13 5.41 15.94 16.12
N PHE A 14 5.55 15.50 14.89
CA PHE A 14 4.59 15.83 13.84
C PHE A 14 3.32 14.99 13.98
N ASN A 15 2.19 15.68 14.07
CA ASN A 15 0.86 15.10 14.22
C ASN A 15 -0.02 15.26 12.97
N GLY A 16 0.58 15.57 11.83
CA GLY A 16 -0.15 15.80 10.58
C GLY A 16 -0.72 17.22 10.43
N LYS A 17 -0.60 18.08 11.45
CA LYS A 17 -1.08 19.47 11.41
C LYS A 17 0.08 20.47 11.37
N GLY A 18 -0.14 21.59 10.70
CA GLY A 18 0.84 22.69 10.61
C GLY A 18 1.79 22.58 9.41
N ASN A 19 2.91 23.30 9.48
CA ASN A 19 3.84 23.41 8.35
C ASN A 19 4.80 22.20 8.32
N PHE A 20 4.47 21.20 7.50
CA PHE A 20 5.31 20.04 7.27
C PHE A 20 6.71 20.40 6.76
N GLY A 21 6.83 21.40 5.88
CA GLY A 21 8.12 21.84 5.34
C GLY A 21 9.06 22.34 6.43
N LEU A 22 8.55 23.13 7.39
CA LEU A 22 9.33 23.61 8.53
C LEU A 22 9.74 22.45 9.46
N TRP A 23 8.83 21.51 9.74
CA TRP A 23 9.15 20.32 10.52
C TRP A 23 10.23 19.47 9.82
N GLN A 24 10.08 19.24 8.51
CA GLN A 24 11.02 18.49 7.71
C GLN A 24 12.42 19.11 7.73
N SER A 25 12.52 20.44 7.59
CA SER A 25 13.81 21.14 7.70
C SER A 25 14.46 20.92 9.07
N ARG A 26 13.69 21.04 10.16
CA ARG A 26 14.21 20.79 11.52
C ARG A 26 14.72 19.35 11.71
N VAL A 27 14.00 18.35 11.19
CA VAL A 27 14.44 16.95 11.25
C VAL A 27 15.70 16.73 10.41
N LYS A 28 15.80 17.34 9.22
CA LYS A 28 17.03 17.29 8.40
C LYS A 28 18.23 17.92 9.11
N ASP A 29 18.02 19.03 9.81
CA ASP A 29 19.05 19.69 10.60
C ASP A 29 19.50 18.80 11.77
N LEU A 30 18.55 18.13 12.46
CA LEU A 30 18.84 17.17 13.52
C LEU A 30 19.68 15.98 13.01
N LEU A 31 19.28 15.37 11.89
CA LEU A 31 20.05 14.28 11.29
C LEU A 31 21.46 14.74 10.87
N THR A 32 21.60 15.98 10.41
CA THR A 32 22.90 16.57 10.08
C THR A 32 23.76 16.74 11.33
N GLN A 33 23.19 17.23 12.44
CA GLN A 33 23.86 17.35 13.73
C GLN A 33 24.31 15.99 14.29
N GLN A 34 23.53 14.94 14.04
CA GLN A 34 23.86 13.56 14.43
C GLN A 34 24.86 12.88 13.48
N GLY A 35 25.32 13.56 12.41
CA GLY A 35 26.26 13.01 11.44
C GLY A 35 25.62 12.08 10.40
N MET A 36 24.30 11.98 10.36
CA MET A 36 23.54 11.05 9.52
C MET A 36 22.99 11.66 8.22
N LYS A 37 23.43 12.87 7.84
CA LYS A 37 22.97 13.54 6.61
C LYS A 37 23.03 12.64 5.37
N LYS A 38 24.05 11.78 5.28
CA LYS A 38 24.25 10.88 4.14
C LYS A 38 23.20 9.77 4.05
N ALA A 39 22.59 9.35 5.17
CA ALA A 39 21.54 8.33 5.17
C ALA A 39 20.28 8.73 4.40
N LEU A 40 20.11 10.03 4.10
CA LEU A 40 19.01 10.55 3.30
C LEU A 40 19.24 10.42 1.78
N LEU A 41 20.41 9.93 1.34
CA LEU A 41 20.67 9.67 -0.07
C LEU A 41 19.96 8.39 -0.52
N GLU A 42 19.41 8.38 -1.73
CA GLU A 42 18.75 7.20 -2.30
C GLU A 42 19.69 6.02 -2.52
N LYS A 43 20.98 6.30 -2.73
CA LYS A 43 22.02 5.30 -2.99
C LYS A 43 23.16 5.45 -2.00
N LYS A 44 23.65 4.31 -1.51
CA LYS A 44 24.83 4.24 -0.65
C LYS A 44 26.05 4.82 -1.38
N PRO A 45 26.80 5.75 -0.78
CA PRO A 45 28.08 6.19 -1.31
C PRO A 45 29.13 5.06 -1.34
N ASP A 46 29.96 5.01 -2.39
CA ASP A 46 30.99 3.97 -2.57
C ASP A 46 32.00 3.90 -1.41
N LYS A 47 32.25 5.04 -0.77
CA LYS A 47 33.24 5.20 0.30
C LYS A 47 32.76 4.70 1.68
N ILE A 48 31.50 4.30 1.82
CA ILE A 48 30.91 3.83 3.08
C ILE A 48 30.72 2.31 3.00
N LYS A 49 31.10 1.58 4.04
CA LYS A 49 30.85 0.14 4.12
C LYS A 49 29.34 -0.13 4.19
N GLN A 50 28.91 -1.32 3.80
CA GLN A 50 27.49 -1.67 3.82
C GLN A 50 26.94 -1.64 5.24
N ASP A 51 27.62 -2.28 6.19
CA ASP A 51 27.19 -2.31 7.60
C ASP A 51 27.10 -0.90 8.21
N ASP A 52 28.14 -0.06 8.00
CA ASP A 52 28.14 1.34 8.48
C ASP A 52 27.01 2.17 7.84
N TRP A 53 26.62 1.84 6.61
CA TRP A 53 25.52 2.50 5.91
C TRP A 53 24.17 2.07 6.46
N ASP A 54 23.97 0.77 6.68
CA ASP A 54 22.74 0.20 7.22
C ASP A 54 22.50 0.71 8.65
N ASP A 55 23.53 0.71 9.50
CA ASP A 55 23.47 1.29 10.85
C ASP A 55 23.07 2.78 10.82
N MET A 56 23.62 3.54 9.87
CA MET A 56 23.30 4.96 9.71
C MET A 56 21.86 5.17 9.24
N GLN A 57 21.36 4.30 8.35
CA GLN A 57 19.96 4.34 7.91
C GLN A 57 19.01 3.97 9.04
N ASP A 58 19.31 2.93 9.82
CA ASP A 58 18.50 2.50 10.95
C ASP A 58 18.40 3.57 12.03
N GLN A 59 19.52 4.25 12.32
CA GLN A 59 19.52 5.38 13.25
C GLN A 59 18.72 6.57 12.69
N ALA A 60 18.84 6.88 11.40
CA ALA A 60 18.08 7.97 10.78
C ALA A 60 16.57 7.69 10.79
N VAL A 61 16.16 6.46 10.45
CA VAL A 61 14.76 6.00 10.53
C VAL A 61 14.25 6.08 11.96
N SER A 62 15.05 5.66 12.94
CA SER A 62 14.69 5.74 14.36
C SER A 62 14.47 7.19 14.79
N THR A 63 15.38 8.10 14.47
CA THR A 63 15.24 9.54 14.75
C THR A 63 13.98 10.12 14.10
N ILE A 64 13.73 9.82 12.82
CA ILE A 64 12.51 10.30 12.14
C ILE A 64 11.27 9.77 12.86
N ARG A 65 11.22 8.49 13.22
CA ARG A 65 10.11 7.88 13.97
C ARG A 65 9.88 8.58 15.31
N PHE A 66 10.94 8.91 16.05
CA PHE A 66 10.83 9.67 17.31
C PHE A 66 10.28 11.09 17.13
N CYS A 67 10.46 11.68 15.94
CA CYS A 67 9.92 12.99 15.59
C CYS A 67 8.48 12.92 15.03
N LEU A 68 7.88 11.73 14.93
CA LEU A 68 6.48 11.54 14.53
C LEU A 68 5.61 11.25 15.77
N SER A 69 4.34 11.63 15.69
CA SER A 69 3.33 11.17 16.65
C SER A 69 2.91 9.72 16.35
N ASP A 70 2.33 9.08 17.35
CA ASP A 70 1.86 7.70 17.24
C ASP A 70 0.76 7.57 16.17
N ASP A 71 -0.15 8.55 16.07
CA ASP A 71 -1.21 8.58 15.05
C ASP A 71 -0.64 8.57 13.63
N ILE A 72 0.38 9.40 13.37
CA ILE A 72 1.03 9.47 12.06
C ILE A 72 1.81 8.19 11.78
N THR A 73 2.51 7.65 12.79
CA THR A 73 3.24 6.39 12.67
C THR A 73 2.30 5.24 12.30
N ASN A 74 1.16 5.12 12.99
CA ASN A 74 0.14 4.10 12.72
C ASN A 74 -0.48 4.27 11.32
N GLN A 75 -0.73 5.50 10.88
CA GLN A 75 -1.25 5.77 9.54
C GLN A 75 -0.24 5.36 8.45
N LEU A 76 1.02 5.71 8.62
CA LEU A 76 2.09 5.31 7.69
C LEU A 76 2.22 3.79 7.66
N GLU A 77 2.24 3.13 8.81
CA GLU A 77 2.28 1.67 8.88
C GLU A 77 1.08 1.04 8.17
N LYS A 78 -0.14 1.52 8.42
CA LYS A 78 -1.35 1.04 7.71
C LYS A 78 -1.24 1.24 6.20
N MET A 79 -0.78 2.40 5.74
CA MET A 79 -0.61 2.70 4.32
C MET A 79 0.44 1.78 3.67
N TYR A 80 1.60 1.60 4.30
CA TYR A 80 2.66 0.76 3.75
C TYR A 80 2.38 -0.74 3.88
N MET A 81 1.77 -1.18 4.99
CA MET A 81 1.32 -2.56 5.15
C MET A 81 0.25 -2.89 4.13
N SER A 82 -0.77 -2.04 3.96
CA SER A 82 -1.78 -2.25 2.91
C SER A 82 -1.14 -2.33 1.52
N LYS A 83 -0.13 -1.51 1.21
CA LYS A 83 0.62 -1.53 -0.06
C LYS A 83 1.70 -2.63 -0.17
N SER A 84 1.93 -3.42 0.88
CA SER A 84 2.97 -4.45 0.91
C SER A 84 2.72 -5.56 -0.12
N LEU A 85 3.78 -6.24 -0.56
CA LEU A 85 3.65 -7.39 -1.47
C LEU A 85 2.77 -8.49 -0.87
N SER A 86 2.85 -8.71 0.44
CA SER A 86 2.04 -9.69 1.16
C SER A 86 0.55 -9.33 1.13
N SER A 87 0.19 -8.07 1.37
CA SER A 87 -1.21 -7.61 1.27
C SER A 87 -1.74 -7.67 -0.15
N LYS A 88 -0.92 -7.30 -1.14
CA LYS A 88 -1.23 -7.45 -2.57
C LYS A 88 -1.47 -8.92 -2.95
N LEU A 89 -0.60 -9.82 -2.49
CA LEU A 89 -0.71 -11.27 -2.73
C LEU A 89 -1.97 -11.84 -2.09
N TYR A 90 -2.25 -11.48 -0.83
CA TYR A 90 -3.46 -11.92 -0.12
C TYR A 90 -4.74 -11.48 -0.84
N LEU A 91 -4.81 -10.22 -1.30
CA LEU A 91 -5.96 -9.73 -2.04
C LEU A 91 -6.12 -10.43 -3.40
N LYS A 92 -5.02 -10.71 -4.12
CA LYS A 92 -5.07 -11.52 -5.35
C LYS A 92 -5.57 -12.93 -5.07
N GLN A 93 -5.06 -13.60 -4.03
CA GLN A 93 -5.52 -14.93 -3.64
C GLN A 93 -7.02 -14.93 -3.31
N LYS A 94 -7.49 -13.94 -2.56
CA LYS A 94 -8.91 -13.79 -2.23
C LYS A 94 -9.77 -13.55 -3.47
N LEU A 95 -9.28 -12.76 -4.43
CA LEU A 95 -9.99 -12.47 -5.68
C LEU A 95 -10.09 -13.71 -6.58
N PHE A 96 -8.96 -14.36 -6.88
CA PHE A 96 -8.93 -15.53 -7.78
C PHE A 96 -9.54 -16.78 -7.14
N GLY A 97 -9.51 -16.87 -5.81
CA GLY A 97 -10.18 -17.93 -5.05
C GLY A 97 -11.66 -17.64 -4.76
N LEU A 98 -12.20 -16.50 -5.18
CA LEU A 98 -13.58 -16.15 -4.91
C LEU A 98 -14.53 -17.10 -5.65
N LYS A 99 -15.43 -17.74 -4.89
CA LYS A 99 -16.47 -18.63 -5.41
C LYS A 99 -17.77 -18.39 -4.68
N MET A 100 -18.86 -18.30 -5.42
CA MET A 100 -20.20 -18.24 -4.87
C MET A 100 -20.71 -19.65 -4.58
N VAL A 101 -21.34 -19.82 -3.43
CA VAL A 101 -22.01 -21.08 -3.05
C VAL A 101 -23.34 -21.19 -3.79
N GLU A 102 -23.75 -22.39 -4.18
CA GLU A 102 -25.00 -22.61 -4.95
C GLU A 102 -26.25 -22.03 -4.27
N SER A 103 -26.34 -22.10 -2.94
CA SER A 103 -27.43 -21.51 -2.15
C SER A 103 -27.21 -20.05 -1.76
N GLY A 104 -26.14 -19.41 -2.25
CA GLY A 104 -25.75 -18.05 -1.88
C GLY A 104 -26.60 -16.97 -2.56
N ASP A 105 -26.57 -15.77 -1.98
CA ASP A 105 -27.16 -14.57 -2.58
C ASP A 105 -26.20 -13.90 -3.57
N LEU A 106 -26.67 -13.67 -4.80
CA LEU A 106 -25.88 -13.08 -5.88
C LEU A 106 -25.48 -11.64 -5.56
N ILE A 107 -26.36 -10.86 -4.92
CA ILE A 107 -26.09 -9.45 -4.60
C ILE A 107 -25.00 -9.37 -3.53
N ALA A 108 -25.08 -10.19 -2.48
CA ALA A 108 -24.04 -10.29 -1.46
C ALA A 108 -22.69 -10.71 -2.07
N HIS A 109 -22.69 -11.63 -3.04
CA HIS A 109 -21.47 -12.04 -3.74
C HIS A 109 -20.85 -10.90 -4.56
N ILE A 110 -21.66 -10.17 -5.34
CA ILE A 110 -21.22 -9.00 -6.10
C ILE A 110 -20.66 -7.91 -5.16
N ASN A 111 -21.31 -7.69 -4.02
CA ASN A 111 -20.83 -6.73 -3.02
C ASN A 111 -19.47 -7.13 -2.45
N ASN A 112 -19.26 -8.41 -2.13
CA ASN A 112 -17.96 -8.92 -1.67
C ASN A 112 -16.88 -8.77 -2.77
N PHE A 113 -17.20 -9.11 -4.02
CA PHE A 113 -16.32 -8.89 -5.17
C PHE A 113 -15.91 -7.41 -5.29
N ASN A 114 -16.88 -6.49 -5.29
CA ASN A 114 -16.63 -5.05 -5.38
C ASN A 114 -15.78 -4.52 -4.22
N GLN A 115 -15.97 -5.05 -3.01
CA GLN A 115 -15.14 -4.71 -1.86
C GLN A 115 -13.67 -5.12 -2.09
N ILE A 116 -13.42 -6.33 -2.60
CA ILE A 116 -12.07 -6.81 -2.92
C ILE A 116 -11.41 -5.94 -3.99
N ILE A 117 -12.14 -5.55 -5.04
CA ILE A 117 -11.66 -4.63 -6.09
C ILE A 117 -11.33 -3.24 -5.51
N GLY A 118 -12.17 -2.73 -4.60
CA GLY A 118 -11.92 -1.47 -3.89
C GLY A 118 -10.66 -1.53 -3.03
N ASP A 119 -10.44 -2.63 -2.32
CA ASP A 119 -9.23 -2.85 -1.51
C ASP A 119 -7.98 -3.00 -2.38
N LEU A 120 -8.07 -3.65 -3.55
CA LEU A 120 -6.99 -3.69 -4.53
C LEU A 120 -6.63 -2.29 -5.06
N THR A 121 -7.64 -1.48 -5.33
CA THR A 121 -7.43 -0.10 -5.80
C THR A 121 -6.71 0.75 -4.76
N ARG A 122 -7.02 0.56 -3.46
CA ARG A 122 -6.34 1.26 -2.34
C ARG A 122 -4.86 0.92 -2.21
N VAL A 123 -4.43 -0.23 -2.74
CA VAL A 123 -3.03 -0.68 -2.70
C VAL A 123 -2.30 -0.42 -4.04
N ASP A 124 -2.84 0.51 -4.83
CA ASP A 124 -2.35 0.91 -6.16
C ASP A 124 -2.35 -0.25 -7.17
N MET A 125 -3.29 -1.19 -7.05
CA MET A 125 -3.49 -2.27 -8.00
C MET A 125 -4.82 -2.09 -8.74
N LYS A 126 -4.72 -1.88 -10.04
CA LYS A 126 -5.87 -1.82 -10.94
C LYS A 126 -6.00 -3.14 -11.68
N ILE A 127 -7.25 -3.54 -11.88
CA ILE A 127 -7.65 -4.65 -12.73
C ILE A 127 -8.50 -4.03 -13.83
N GLU A 128 -8.25 -4.44 -15.07
CA GLU A 128 -9.04 -3.96 -16.21
C GLU A 128 -10.49 -4.41 -16.08
N ASP A 129 -11.43 -3.60 -16.58
CA ASP A 129 -12.85 -3.90 -16.41
C ASP A 129 -13.27 -5.21 -17.11
N GLU A 130 -12.58 -5.57 -18.18
CA GLU A 130 -12.73 -6.87 -18.86
C GLU A 130 -12.34 -8.04 -17.94
N ASP A 131 -11.17 -7.96 -17.30
CA ASP A 131 -10.72 -8.98 -16.35
C ASP A 131 -11.63 -9.07 -15.13
N LYS A 132 -12.16 -7.94 -14.64
CA LYS A 132 -13.15 -7.95 -13.55
C LYS A 132 -14.39 -8.73 -13.94
N ALA A 133 -14.92 -8.49 -15.15
CA ALA A 133 -16.09 -9.19 -15.65
C ALA A 133 -15.81 -10.70 -15.79
N MET A 134 -14.67 -11.08 -16.37
CA MET A 134 -14.28 -12.50 -16.51
C MET A 134 -14.13 -13.20 -15.16
N ILE A 135 -13.44 -12.59 -14.20
CA ILE A 135 -13.25 -13.16 -12.85
C ILE A 135 -14.60 -13.33 -12.15
N LEU A 136 -15.48 -12.32 -12.23
CA LEU A 136 -16.81 -12.40 -11.63
C LEU A 136 -17.64 -13.53 -12.24
N LEU A 137 -17.70 -13.64 -13.56
CA LEU A 137 -18.43 -14.72 -14.25
C LEU A 137 -17.86 -16.11 -13.87
N CYS A 138 -16.53 -16.26 -13.84
CA CYS A 138 -15.85 -17.49 -13.42
C CYS A 138 -16.05 -17.85 -11.94
N SER A 139 -16.54 -16.91 -11.11
CA SER A 139 -16.79 -17.14 -9.69
C SER A 139 -18.19 -17.68 -9.38
N LEU A 140 -19.10 -17.64 -10.36
CA LEU A 140 -20.49 -18.08 -10.21
C LEU A 140 -20.62 -19.61 -10.25
N PRO A 141 -21.60 -20.19 -9.55
CA PRO A 141 -21.87 -21.63 -9.59
C PRO A 141 -22.49 -22.08 -10.94
N PRO A 142 -22.48 -23.39 -11.23
CA PRO A 142 -22.99 -23.96 -12.48
C PRO A 142 -24.44 -23.60 -12.83
N GLN A 143 -25.28 -23.32 -11.84
CA GLN A 143 -26.66 -22.87 -12.07
C GLN A 143 -26.78 -21.56 -12.88
N TYR A 144 -25.70 -20.77 -12.98
CA TYR A 144 -25.63 -19.56 -13.81
C TYR A 144 -24.91 -19.78 -15.15
N GLU A 145 -24.56 -21.01 -15.53
CA GLU A 145 -23.78 -21.31 -16.75
C GLU A 145 -24.46 -20.80 -18.03
N THR A 146 -25.79 -20.92 -18.13
CA THR A 146 -26.56 -20.34 -19.25
C THR A 146 -26.39 -18.83 -19.34
N LEU A 147 -26.42 -18.13 -18.20
CA LEU A 147 -26.22 -16.68 -18.13
C LEU A 147 -24.78 -16.30 -18.52
N VAL A 148 -23.80 -17.02 -17.98
CA VAL A 148 -22.37 -16.83 -18.30
C VAL A 148 -22.14 -17.00 -19.80
N THR A 149 -22.70 -18.05 -20.41
CA THR A 149 -22.57 -18.33 -21.84
C THR A 149 -23.25 -17.26 -22.68
N ALA A 150 -24.46 -16.82 -22.34
CA ALA A 150 -25.16 -15.76 -23.05
C ALA A 150 -24.35 -14.45 -23.05
N ILE A 151 -23.82 -14.04 -21.89
CA ILE A 151 -23.00 -12.82 -21.77
C ILE A 151 -21.68 -12.95 -22.56
N ALA A 152 -21.07 -14.13 -22.58
CA ALA A 152 -19.86 -14.38 -23.35
C ALA A 152 -20.10 -14.34 -24.88
N VAL A 153 -21.28 -14.77 -25.34
CA VAL A 153 -21.68 -14.82 -26.75
C VAL A 153 -22.25 -13.48 -27.26
N ASP A 154 -22.90 -12.68 -26.41
CA ASP A 154 -23.47 -11.37 -26.80
C ASP A 154 -22.38 -10.35 -27.22
N LYS A 155 -21.12 -10.59 -26.85
CA LYS A 155 -19.98 -9.80 -27.34
C LYS A 155 -19.48 -10.21 -28.73
N THR A 156 -19.97 -11.30 -29.33
CA THR A 156 -19.56 -11.72 -30.68
C THR A 156 -20.63 -11.54 -31.75
N THR A 157 -21.92 -11.82 -31.52
CA THR A 157 -22.98 -11.48 -32.49
C THR A 157 -24.36 -11.85 -31.97
N ILE A 158 -25.29 -10.90 -31.95
CA ILE A 158 -26.68 -11.21 -32.27
C ILE A 158 -27.16 -10.20 -33.32
N SER A 159 -26.87 -10.53 -34.59
CA SER A 159 -27.70 -10.06 -35.70
C SER A 159 -28.87 -11.03 -35.80
N LEU A 160 -30.04 -10.61 -35.32
CA LEU A 160 -31.30 -11.25 -35.68
C LEU A 160 -31.70 -10.72 -37.06
N GLU A 161 -31.34 -11.44 -38.11
CA GLU A 161 -32.05 -11.32 -39.38
C GLU A 161 -33.19 -12.33 -39.44
N THR A 162 -34.41 -11.74 -39.41
CA THR A 162 -35.73 -12.20 -39.86
C THR A 162 -36.36 -13.45 -39.24
#